data_AF-A0A2C8Z5K6-F1
#
_entry.id   AF-A0A2C8Z5K6-F1
#
_cell.length_a   1.000
_cell.length_b   1.000
_cell.length_c   1.000
_cell.angle_alpha   90.00
_cell.angle_beta   90.00
_cell.angle_gamma   90.00
#
_symmetry.space_group_name_H-M   'P 1'
#
loop_
_entity.id
_entity.type
_entity.pdbx_description
1 polymer ?
#
loop_
_entity_poly.entity_id
_entity_poly.type
_entity_poly.pdbx_seq_one_letter_code
_entity_poly.pdbx_strand_id
1 'polypeptide(L)'
;MLIVAWLIAQWWELRSISWILSNLTGIGIIALVILFQPEIRSALTRIGQTISRADIRQLFFHSSGLDEVTESITSAVQDLAKNHVGALIVLEKRVGLRNYEETGEILNARISSRL
;
A
#
# COMPACT_ATOMS: atom_id res chain seq x y z
N MET A 1 44.78 47.22 -9.13
CA MET A 1 43.39 46.92 -8.72
C MET A 1 42.62 46.12 -9.76
N LEU A 2 42.59 46.52 -11.04
CA LEU A 2 41.88 45.76 -12.09
C LEU A 2 42.43 44.33 -12.30
N ILE A 3 43.76 44.15 -12.27
CA ILE A 3 44.39 42.82 -12.40
C ILE A 3 44.08 41.92 -11.20
N VAL A 4 43.98 42.50 -10.00
CA VAL A 4 43.64 41.76 -8.77
C VAL A 4 42.16 41.37 -8.76
N ALA A 5 41.28 42.27 -9.18
CA ALA A 5 39.86 41.98 -9.33
C ALA A 5 39.60 40.90 -10.40
N TRP A 6 40.33 40.95 -11.52
CA TRP A 6 40.28 39.91 -12.57
C TRP A 6 40.80 38.56 -12.06
N LEU A 7 41.87 38.55 -11.29
CA LEU A 7 42.42 37.33 -10.70
C LEU A 7 41.48 36.70 -9.66
N ILE A 8 40.77 37.53 -8.87
CA ILE A 8 39.75 37.09 -7.90
C ILE A 8 38.50 36.57 -8.62
N ALA A 9 38.04 37.24 -9.69
CA ALA A 9 36.92 36.79 -10.51
C ALA A 9 37.22 35.42 -11.14
N GLN A 10 38.41 35.25 -11.73
CA GLN A 10 38.84 33.98 -12.34
C GLN A 10 39.00 32.83 -11.32
N TRP A 11 39.23 33.14 -10.04
CA TRP A 11 39.24 32.15 -8.96
C TRP A 11 37.85 31.76 -8.45
N TRP A 12 36.87 32.66 -8.55
CA TRP A 12 35.55 32.47 -7.95
C TRP A 12 34.49 31.89 -8.88
N GLU A 13 34.60 32.02 -10.20
CA GLU A 13 33.38 32.07 -11.00
C GLU A 13 32.66 30.76 -11.33
N LEU A 14 33.19 29.58 -11.02
CA LEU A 14 32.39 28.34 -11.09
C LEU A 14 32.55 27.41 -9.90
N ARG A 15 33.60 27.58 -9.08
CA ARG A 15 33.89 26.61 -8.01
C ARG A 15 32.93 26.73 -6.84
N SER A 16 32.60 27.95 -6.42
CA SER A 16 31.68 28.21 -5.31
C SER A 16 30.23 27.85 -5.69
N ILE A 17 29.80 28.20 -6.89
CA ILE A 17 28.46 27.86 -7.40
C ILE A 17 28.34 26.34 -7.60
N SER A 18 29.35 25.70 -8.18
CA SER A 18 29.40 24.23 -8.32
C SER A 18 29.36 23.53 -6.97
N TRP A 19 30.06 24.06 -5.96
CA TRP A 19 30.02 23.54 -4.60
C TRP A 19 28.60 23.64 -4.00
N ILE A 20 27.92 24.78 -4.13
CA ILE A 20 26.54 24.95 -3.64
C ILE A 20 25.58 24.00 -4.36
N LEU A 21 25.65 23.92 -5.69
CA LEU A 21 24.80 23.02 -6.49
C LEU A 21 25.03 21.55 -6.14
N SER A 22 26.27 21.14 -5.91
CA SER A 22 26.59 19.75 -5.53
C SER A 22 25.97 19.39 -4.17
N ASN A 23 26.08 20.28 -3.17
CA ASN A 23 25.47 20.08 -1.86
C ASN A 23 23.93 20.08 -1.93
N LEU A 24 23.34 21.01 -2.68
CA LEU A 24 21.90 21.09 -2.91
C LEU A 24 21.37 19.84 -3.63
N THR A 25 22.11 19.29 -4.59
CA THR A 25 21.71 18.07 -5.31
C THR A 25 21.69 16.87 -4.37
N GLY A 26 22.70 16.73 -3.50
CA GLY A 26 22.74 15.65 -2.51
C GLY A 26 21.55 15.69 -1.54
N ILE A 27 21.27 16.85 -0.96
CA ILE A 27 20.12 17.04 -0.05
C ILE A 27 18.80 16.92 -0.81
N GLY A 28 18.74 17.46 -2.04
CA GLY A 28 17.57 17.46 -2.89
C GLY A 28 17.12 16.06 -3.29
N ILE A 29 18.04 15.15 -3.60
CA ILE A 29 17.71 13.75 -3.89
C ILE A 29 17.11 13.08 -2.65
N ILE A 30 17.71 13.26 -1.47
CA ILE A 30 17.19 12.67 -0.22
C ILE A 30 15.81 13.24 0.11
N ALA A 31 15.64 14.56 0.02
CA ALA A 31 14.37 15.23 0.26
C ALA A 31 13.28 14.76 -0.71
N LEU A 32 13.62 14.59 -2.00
CA LEU A 32 12.73 14.06 -3.01
C LEU A 32 12.33 12.61 -2.69
N VAL A 33 13.27 11.74 -2.32
CA VAL A 33 12.95 10.37 -1.94
C VAL A 33 12.04 10.31 -0.70
N ILE A 34 12.28 11.13 0.33
CA ILE A 34 11.44 11.17 1.54
C ILE A 34 10.03 11.69 1.21
N LEU A 35 9.94 12.77 0.43
CA LEU A 35 8.67 13.39 0.07
C LEU A 35 7.82 12.46 -0.81
N PHE A 36 8.47 11.73 -1.73
CA PHE A 36 7.81 10.77 -2.62
C PHE A 36 7.79 9.32 -2.11
N GLN A 37 8.28 9.07 -0.90
CA GLN A 37 8.27 7.74 -0.29
C GLN A 37 6.86 7.10 -0.25
N PRO A 38 5.77 7.80 0.14
CA PRO A 38 4.44 7.20 0.19
C PRO A 38 3.89 6.82 -1.21
N GLU A 39 4.20 7.60 -2.24
CA GLU A 39 3.79 7.35 -3.63
C GLU A 39 4.50 6.13 -4.20
N ILE A 40 5.82 6.01 -4.00
CA ILE A 40 6.62 4.85 -4.42
C ILE A 40 6.07 3.58 -3.77
N ARG A 41 5.77 3.63 -2.47
CA ARG A 41 5.17 2.51 -1.74
C ARG A 41 3.81 2.12 -2.33
N SER A 42 2.96 3.10 -2.63
CA SER A 42 1.62 2.86 -3.20
C SER A 42 1.71 2.28 -4.61
N ALA A 43 2.62 2.79 -5.45
CA ALA A 43 2.83 2.31 -6.81
C ALA A 43 3.32 0.85 -6.84
N LEU A 44 4.34 0.52 -6.03
CA LEU A 44 4.83 -0.85 -5.90
C LEU A 44 3.74 -1.81 -5.40
N THR A 45 2.89 -1.37 -4.47
CA THR A 45 1.74 -2.16 -4.00
C THR A 45 0.78 -2.47 -5.14
N ARG A 46 0.46 -1.48 -6.00
CA ARG A 46 -0.42 -1.67 -7.16
C ARG A 46 0.18 -2.59 -8.22
N ILE A 47 1.49 -2.46 -8.47
CA ILE A 47 2.22 -3.31 -9.43
C ILE A 47 2.28 -4.75 -8.93
N GLY A 48 2.64 -4.98 -7.65
CA GLY A 48 2.66 -6.30 -7.04
C GLY A 48 1.29 -7.00 -7.07
N GLN A 49 0.22 -6.24 -6.83
CA GLN A 49 -1.16 -6.75 -6.95
C GLN A 49 -1.59 -7.05 -8.40
N THR A 50 -0.96 -6.43 -9.40
CA THR A 50 -1.30 -6.62 -10.82
C THR A 50 -0.58 -7.82 -11.40
N ILE A 51 0.69 -8.05 -11.02
CA ILE A 51 1.46 -9.22 -11.46
C ILE A 51 0.87 -10.53 -10.90
N SER A 52 0.38 -10.52 -9.65
CA SER A 52 -0.31 -11.67 -9.03
C SER A 52 -1.64 -12.05 -9.71
N ARG A 53 -2.24 -11.16 -10.52
CA ARG A 53 -3.51 -11.44 -11.22
C ARG A 53 -3.35 -12.25 -12.50
N ALA A 54 -2.15 -12.34 -13.07
CA ALA A 54 -1.95 -13.09 -14.31
C ALA A 54 -2.13 -14.62 -14.12
N ASP A 55 -1.81 -15.16 -12.94
CA ASP A 55 -1.81 -16.61 -12.73
C ASP A 55 -2.94 -17.16 -11.82
N ILE A 56 -3.56 -16.33 -10.96
CA ILE A 56 -4.47 -16.82 -9.90
C ILE A 56 -5.94 -16.88 -10.37
N ARG A 57 -6.35 -16.03 -11.33
CA ARG A 57 -7.74 -16.05 -11.83
C ARG A 57 -8.08 -17.27 -12.67
N GLN A 58 -7.10 -18.03 -13.14
CA GLN A 58 -7.35 -19.23 -13.95
C GLN A 58 -7.33 -20.54 -13.12
N LEU A 59 -6.75 -20.52 -11.91
CA LEU A 59 -6.62 -21.73 -11.08
C LEU A 59 -7.63 -21.84 -9.93
N PHE A 60 -8.17 -20.73 -9.41
CA PHE A 60 -9.04 -20.74 -8.21
C PHE A 60 -10.55 -20.68 -8.48
N PHE A 61 -10.98 -20.52 -9.73
CA PHE A 61 -12.40 -20.54 -10.11
C PHE A 61 -12.88 -21.93 -10.56
N HIS A 62 -12.46 -22.99 -9.87
CA HIS A 62 -13.26 -24.21 -9.82
C HIS A 62 -14.35 -24.02 -8.76
N SER A 63 -15.56 -23.83 -9.28
CA SER A 63 -16.75 -23.20 -8.72
C SER A 63 -17.58 -24.10 -7.80
N SER A 64 -17.02 -24.59 -6.70
CA SER A 64 -17.79 -25.39 -5.73
C SER A 64 -17.79 -24.83 -4.31
N GLY A 65 -16.68 -24.26 -3.83
CA GLY A 65 -16.59 -23.75 -2.45
C GLY A 65 -17.12 -22.32 -2.24
N LEU A 66 -17.15 -21.49 -3.29
CA LEU A 66 -17.59 -20.09 -3.17
C LEU A 66 -19.11 -19.97 -2.97
N ASP A 67 -19.88 -20.86 -3.59
CA ASP A 67 -21.34 -20.85 -3.50
C ASP A 67 -21.80 -21.24 -2.09
N GLU A 68 -21.18 -22.25 -1.49
CA GLU A 68 -21.49 -22.72 -0.12
C GLU A 68 -21.23 -21.64 0.95
N VAL A 69 -20.13 -20.90 0.81
CA VAL A 69 -19.80 -19.78 1.72
C VAL A 69 -20.81 -18.64 1.55
N THR A 70 -21.17 -18.32 0.32
CA THR A 70 -22.13 -17.24 0.02
C THR A 70 -23.53 -17.58 0.56
N GLU A 71 -23.96 -18.83 0.40
CA GLU A 71 -25.21 -19.34 0.94
C GLU A 71 -25.23 -19.29 2.48
N SER A 72 -24.15 -19.77 3.11
CA SER A 72 -24.02 -19.75 4.58
C SER A 72 -24.10 -18.33 5.17
N ILE A 73 -23.40 -17.36 4.58
CA ILE A 73 -23.45 -15.95 4.99
C ILE A 73 -24.85 -15.38 4.81
N THR A 74 -25.49 -15.64 3.66
CA THR A 74 -26.83 -15.12 3.37
C THR A 74 -27.86 -15.67 4.36
N SER A 75 -27.79 -16.97 4.66
CA SER A 75 -28.65 -17.63 5.63
C SER A 75 -28.46 -17.05 7.04
N ALA A 76 -27.21 -16.87 7.49
CA ALA A 76 -26.90 -16.25 8.78
C ALA A 76 -27.44 -14.81 8.88
N VAL A 77 -27.27 -13.99 7.84
CA VAL A 77 -27.76 -12.61 7.80
C VAL A 77 -29.29 -12.56 7.86
N GLN A 78 -30.00 -13.47 7.17
CA GLN A 78 -31.45 -13.56 7.25
C GLN A 78 -31.94 -13.87 8.67
N ASP A 79 -31.27 -14.78 9.37
CA ASP A 79 -31.64 -15.14 10.74
C ASP A 79 -31.32 -14.03 11.75
N LEU A 80 -30.21 -13.32 11.58
CA LEU A 80 -29.90 -12.11 12.36
C LEU A 80 -30.94 -11.01 12.15
N ALA A 81 -31.38 -10.81 10.91
CA ALA A 81 -32.42 -9.83 10.58
C ALA A 81 -33.77 -10.18 11.22
N LYS A 82 -34.21 -11.45 11.16
CA LYS A 82 -35.45 -11.91 11.82
C LYS A 82 -35.42 -11.68 13.33
N ASN A 83 -34.25 -11.88 13.94
CA ASN A 83 -34.06 -11.72 15.38
C ASN A 83 -33.70 -10.29 15.80
N HIS A 84 -33.67 -9.33 14.87
CA HIS A 84 -33.33 -7.93 15.14
C HIS A 84 -31.94 -7.76 15.78
N VAL A 85 -30.99 -8.62 15.43
CA VAL A 85 -29.61 -8.59 15.93
C VAL A 85 -28.72 -7.86 14.93
N GLY A 86 -28.05 -6.80 15.39
CA GLY A 86 -27.06 -6.08 14.57
C GLY A 86 -25.75 -6.88 14.47
N ALA A 87 -25.18 -6.96 13.26
CA ALA A 87 -23.90 -7.60 13.01
C ALA A 87 -23.06 -6.79 12.01
N LEU A 88 -21.73 -6.84 12.18
CA LEU A 88 -20.76 -6.28 11.24
C LEU A 88 -19.93 -7.43 10.67
N ILE A 89 -20.10 -7.70 9.38
CA ILE A 89 -19.38 -8.76 8.67
C ILE A 89 -18.42 -8.08 7.70
N VAL A 90 -17.12 -8.33 7.87
CA VAL A 90 -16.07 -7.79 7.01
C VAL A 90 -15.47 -8.92 6.19
N LEU A 91 -15.53 -8.80 4.86
CA LEU A 91 -14.92 -9.77 3.94
C LEU A 91 -13.57 -9.22 3.48
N GLU A 92 -12.49 -9.84 3.96
CA GLU A 92 -11.15 -9.54 3.46
C GLU A 92 -11.10 -9.79 1.94
N LYS A 93 -10.58 -8.80 1.20
CA LYS A 93 -10.44 -8.88 -0.26
C LYS A 93 -8.99 -8.90 -0.69
N ARG A 94 -8.41 -7.72 -0.87
CA ARG A 94 -7.05 -7.55 -1.43
C ARG A 94 -6.07 -6.93 -0.45
N VAL A 95 -6.59 -6.21 0.53
CA VAL A 95 -5.82 -5.59 1.59
C VAL A 95 -6.08 -6.45 2.81
N GLY A 96 -5.02 -7.06 3.32
CA GLY A 96 -5.09 -7.90 4.50
C GLY A 96 -5.60 -7.11 5.70
N LEU A 97 -6.48 -7.72 6.49
CA LEU A 97 -7.04 -7.12 7.69
C LEU A 97 -6.25 -7.47 8.94
N ARG A 98 -5.03 -8.00 8.80
CA ARG A 98 -4.17 -8.50 9.90
C ARG A 98 -4.06 -7.54 11.09
N ASN A 99 -3.91 -6.23 10.83
CA ASN A 99 -3.82 -5.21 11.87
C ASN A 99 -5.12 -5.01 12.68
N TYR A 100 -6.26 -5.42 12.11
CA TYR A 100 -7.57 -5.38 12.74
C TYR A 100 -7.93 -6.73 13.38
N GLU A 101 -7.54 -7.85 12.77
CA GLU A 101 -7.78 -9.20 13.31
C GLU A 101 -7.04 -9.43 14.63
N GLU A 102 -5.83 -8.87 14.80
CA GLU A 102 -5.06 -8.95 16.05
C GLU A 102 -5.76 -8.28 17.26
N THR A 103 -6.76 -7.42 17.02
CA THR A 103 -7.54 -6.78 18.10
C THR A 103 -8.75 -7.60 18.55
N GLY A 104 -9.11 -8.64 17.79
CA GLY A 104 -10.25 -9.51 18.07
C GLY A 104 -9.84 -10.88 18.62
N GLU A 105 -10.83 -11.77 18.74
CA GLU A 105 -10.62 -13.17 19.10
C GLU A 105 -10.50 -14.02 17.84
N ILE A 106 -9.40 -14.76 17.70
CA ILE A 106 -9.15 -15.61 16.52
C ILE A 106 -9.88 -16.94 16.67
N LEU A 107 -10.92 -17.14 15.86
CA LEU A 107 -11.75 -18.36 15.91
C LEU A 107 -11.25 -19.50 15.02
N ASN A 108 -10.58 -19.19 13.89
CA ASN A 108 -10.13 -20.18 12.89
C ASN A 108 -11.19 -21.24 12.51
N ALA A 109 -12.47 -20.84 12.43
CA ALA A 109 -13.59 -21.73 12.19
C ALA A 109 -13.93 -21.86 10.70
N ARG A 110 -14.61 -22.95 10.33
CA ARG A 110 -15.28 -23.06 9.02
C ARG A 110 -16.57 -22.26 9.05
N ILE A 111 -16.83 -21.52 7.97
CA ILE A 111 -18.05 -20.72 7.81
C ILE A 111 -19.25 -21.65 7.60
N SER A 112 -20.30 -21.42 8.37
CA SER A 112 -21.61 -22.06 8.33
C SER A 112 -22.68 -21.05 8.78
N SER A 113 -23.95 -21.32 8.51
CA SER A 113 -25.03 -20.42 8.96
C SER A 113 -25.17 -20.35 10.48
N ARG A 114 -24.66 -21.37 11.19
CA ARG A 114 -24.76 -21.50 12.64
C ARG A 114 -23.51 -21.00 13.37
N LEU A 115 -22.38 -20.86 12.66
CA LEU A 115 -21.02 -20.49 13.11
C LEU A 115 -20.16 -20.13 11.89
#